data_AF-A0A353NJP0-F1
#
_entry.id   AF-A0A353NJP0-F1
#
_cell.length_a   1.000
_cell.length_b   1.000
_cell.length_c   1.000
_cell.angle_alpha   90.00
_cell.angle_beta   90.00
_cell.angle_gamma   90.00
#
_symmetry.space_group_name_H-M   'P 1'
#
loop_
_entity.id
_entity.type
_entity.pdbx_description
1 polymer ?
#
loop_
_entity_poly.entity_id
_entity_poly.type
_entity_poly.pdbx_seq_one_letter_code
_entity_poly.pdbx_strand_id
1 'polypeptide(L)'
;MVIRKTGSAFIVFIFLLVIFKTACCADFKKTKIAVLDFELRGDSFTTKDMGGIVAEWFTTAMVQDGRFEVVERALLKKIVEEQKLGMTGLIDENSSAQLGKILGVKTIISGSVLQFQDTIEVNARIINVNTGSIVAAENVRSNTSENLKSLIELLTSRIVKNFPLTGYVVKKRGDSVLIDLGATSGLQLGMEFTVFKEGEVIKHPKTGIVLDVEQIHTGKVRITEISLNTANAEILSEEDGRKIAVGQLVQNIRKPEKVDDKAEPQSLSQKEENPPEQPVNTQEPEPETVQPSVPVKQEGPAGERDNLASGGQGPPVLPLPLGTYMMGSSRFPEKPAHYVKIEKPVQMTMTEITFDDYEKFCLEAGYPFPDDSSWGKKDRPVINVNWQDAQAYAKWLTEQTGVTYRLPFETEWEWAAGAGSGTIYAWGNSLMPDMANCKGCGALGEKQQTSPVRSFQPNKTGFFDMTGNVWEWVEDCWVENYAGAPEDQSPRKFTGKCGNYTIRGGAWNSKEKQISVTSRLGVWVDTKSNYIGFRLVRDPNNSSQAKTDAPPQREGDTTLQAAADQVRDNLSAGKTITLSSTSENEK
;
A
#
# COMPACT_ATOMS: atom_id res chain seq x y z
N MET A 1 53.04 31.15 -57.07
CA MET A 1 52.00 32.20 -57.12
C MET A 1 51.21 32.13 -55.81
N VAL A 2 51.42 33.12 -54.94
CA VAL A 2 50.52 33.67 -53.89
C VAL A 2 49.96 32.78 -52.75
N ILE A 3 50.69 32.79 -51.62
CA ILE A 3 50.33 33.07 -50.21
C ILE A 3 48.84 33.19 -49.79
N ARG A 4 48.40 32.47 -48.73
CA ARG A 4 47.88 33.07 -47.45
C ARG A 4 47.50 32.05 -46.35
N LYS A 5 47.77 32.49 -45.10
CA LYS A 5 47.47 31.93 -43.76
C LYS A 5 46.00 32.15 -43.32
N THR A 6 45.69 31.63 -42.12
CA THR A 6 44.54 31.88 -41.17
C THR A 6 43.36 30.90 -41.31
N GLY A 7 42.68 30.38 -40.29
CA GLY A 7 42.73 30.49 -38.82
C GLY A 7 41.42 29.92 -38.20
N SER A 8 41.47 29.50 -36.93
CA SER A 8 40.38 29.39 -35.93
C SER A 8 39.31 28.26 -35.92
N ALA A 9 39.16 27.71 -34.70
CA ALA A 9 37.92 27.45 -33.94
C ALA A 9 37.27 26.04 -33.90
N PHE A 10 37.49 25.37 -32.75
CA PHE A 10 36.49 24.98 -31.73
C PHE A 10 35.34 23.99 -32.05
N ILE A 11 35.13 23.07 -31.09
CA ILE A 11 33.88 22.40 -30.64
C ILE A 11 33.88 20.85 -30.70
N VAL A 12 34.22 20.28 -29.54
CA VAL A 12 33.49 19.26 -28.75
C VAL A 12 32.95 18.01 -29.47
N PHE A 13 33.62 16.89 -29.21
CA PHE A 13 33.09 15.52 -29.33
C PHE A 13 32.10 15.26 -28.18
N ILE A 14 30.80 15.20 -28.47
CA ILE A 14 29.78 14.64 -27.55
C ILE A 14 29.37 13.25 -28.05
N PHE A 15 29.49 12.31 -27.11
CA PHE A 15 29.01 10.95 -27.08
C PHE A 15 27.60 10.80 -27.66
N LEU A 16 27.47 9.99 -28.72
CA LEU A 16 26.20 9.45 -29.19
C LEU A 16 25.86 8.22 -28.34
N LEU A 17 25.29 8.43 -27.16
CA LEU A 17 24.71 7.36 -26.34
C LEU A 17 23.24 7.19 -26.74
N VAL A 18 22.96 6.09 -27.40
CA VAL A 18 21.64 5.61 -27.81
C VAL A 18 20.72 5.53 -26.59
N ILE A 19 19.75 6.45 -26.51
CA ILE A 19 18.64 6.37 -25.56
C ILE A 19 17.60 5.41 -26.13
N PHE A 20 17.60 4.16 -25.66
CA PHE A 20 16.39 3.34 -25.70
C PHE A 20 15.39 3.97 -24.73
N LYS A 21 14.39 4.68 -25.26
CA LYS A 21 13.16 5.02 -24.51
C LYS A 21 12.45 3.71 -24.20
N THR A 22 12.53 3.22 -22.96
CA THR A 22 11.61 2.22 -22.46
C THR A 22 10.24 2.87 -22.29
N ALA A 23 9.28 2.39 -23.07
CA ALA A 23 7.89 2.77 -22.97
C ALA A 23 7.37 2.49 -21.55
N CYS A 24 6.72 3.49 -20.96
CA CYS A 24 5.92 3.33 -19.75
C CYS A 24 4.78 2.36 -20.07
N CYS A 25 4.83 1.14 -19.53
CA CYS A 25 3.68 0.26 -19.53
C CYS A 25 2.72 0.73 -18.45
N ALA A 26 1.50 1.11 -18.85
CA ALA A 26 0.39 1.30 -17.92
C ALA A 26 0.10 -0.05 -17.24
N ASP A 27 0.08 -0.07 -15.91
CA ASP A 27 -0.13 -1.28 -15.13
C ASP A 27 -1.62 -1.63 -15.13
N PHE A 28 -1.97 -2.72 -15.80
CA PHE A 28 -3.33 -3.19 -15.95
C PHE A 28 -3.84 -3.74 -14.60
N LYS A 29 -4.99 -3.23 -14.11
CA LYS A 29 -5.59 -3.73 -12.86
C LYS A 29 -6.10 -5.16 -13.06
N LYS A 30 -5.32 -6.13 -12.58
CA LYS A 30 -5.63 -7.56 -12.70
C LYS A 30 -6.90 -7.93 -11.93
N THR A 31 -7.73 -8.79 -12.51
CA THR A 31 -8.93 -9.31 -11.87
C THR A 31 -8.55 -10.38 -10.85
N LYS A 32 -8.90 -10.18 -9.59
CA LYS A 32 -8.60 -11.14 -8.53
C LYS A 32 -9.59 -12.31 -8.56
N ILE A 33 -9.07 -13.53 -8.69
CA ILE A 33 -9.86 -14.77 -8.77
C ILE A 33 -9.28 -15.83 -7.84
N ALA A 34 -10.08 -16.82 -7.46
CA ALA A 34 -9.58 -18.01 -6.78
C ALA A 34 -9.90 -19.27 -7.59
N VAL A 35 -8.97 -20.21 -7.64
CA VAL A 35 -9.14 -21.52 -8.28
C VAL A 35 -9.14 -22.58 -7.19
N LEU A 36 -10.25 -23.29 -7.04
CA LEU A 36 -10.37 -24.38 -6.05
C LEU A 36 -9.83 -25.70 -6.61
N ASP A 37 -9.48 -26.62 -5.72
CA ASP A 37 -9.10 -27.98 -6.10
C ASP A 37 -10.29 -28.66 -6.81
N PHE A 38 -10.01 -29.36 -7.92
CA PHE A 38 -11.06 -30.02 -8.69
C PHE A 38 -11.46 -31.35 -8.03
N GLU A 39 -12.76 -31.62 -7.96
CA GLU A 39 -13.27 -32.85 -7.36
C GLU A 39 -12.99 -34.07 -8.23
N LEU A 40 -12.38 -35.11 -7.67
CA LEU A 40 -12.16 -36.39 -8.37
C LEU A 40 -13.41 -37.26 -8.27
N ARG A 41 -13.92 -37.76 -9.40
CA ARG A 41 -15.07 -38.68 -9.44
C ARG A 41 -14.77 -39.89 -10.34
N GLY A 42 -14.76 -41.10 -9.77
CA GLY A 42 -14.45 -42.35 -10.48
C GLY A 42 -13.49 -43.24 -9.69
N ASP A 43 -13.49 -44.54 -9.98
CA ASP A 43 -12.84 -45.57 -9.13
C ASP A 43 -11.41 -45.92 -9.55
N SER A 44 -10.85 -45.30 -10.60
CA SER A 44 -9.61 -45.76 -11.25
C SER A 44 -8.63 -44.64 -11.59
N PHE A 45 -8.34 -43.75 -10.64
CA PHE A 45 -7.29 -42.75 -10.82
C PHE A 45 -5.92 -43.31 -10.40
N THR A 46 -4.92 -43.16 -11.28
CA THR A 46 -3.52 -43.55 -10.99
C THR A 46 -2.86 -42.65 -9.93
N THR A 47 -3.38 -41.44 -9.71
CA THR A 47 -2.86 -40.47 -8.74
C THR A 47 -3.98 -39.86 -7.90
N LYS A 48 -3.87 -39.96 -6.56
CA LYS A 48 -4.83 -39.39 -5.60
C LYS A 48 -4.92 -37.85 -5.59
N ASP A 49 -4.02 -37.15 -6.28
CA ASP A 49 -3.95 -35.68 -6.29
C ASP A 49 -4.21 -35.06 -7.68
N MET A 50 -4.86 -35.80 -8.60
CA MET A 50 -5.09 -35.32 -9.97
C MET A 50 -5.94 -34.04 -10.00
N GLY A 51 -6.89 -33.87 -9.07
CA GLY A 51 -7.70 -32.66 -8.93
C GLY A 51 -6.89 -31.42 -8.53
N GLY A 52 -5.89 -31.61 -7.68
CA GLY A 52 -4.93 -30.58 -7.31
C GLY A 52 -4.01 -30.19 -8.47
N ILE A 53 -3.54 -31.17 -9.23
CA ILE A 53 -2.69 -30.95 -10.41
C ILE A 53 -3.44 -30.14 -11.49
N VAL A 54 -4.72 -30.45 -11.74
CA VAL A 54 -5.55 -29.69 -12.67
C VAL A 54 -5.75 -28.24 -12.20
N ALA A 55 -5.98 -28.02 -10.91
CA ALA A 55 -6.09 -26.68 -10.33
C ALA A 55 -4.80 -25.86 -10.46
N GLU A 56 -3.62 -26.49 -10.31
CA GLU A 56 -2.31 -25.84 -10.54
C GLU A 56 -2.11 -25.44 -12.00
N TRP A 57 -2.49 -26.30 -12.95
CA TRP A 57 -2.41 -25.97 -14.38
C TRP A 57 -3.34 -24.82 -14.75
N PHE A 58 -4.57 -24.80 -14.22
CA PHE A 58 -5.48 -23.67 -14.36
C PHE A 58 -4.92 -22.38 -13.77
N THR A 59 -4.37 -22.46 -12.55
CA THR A 59 -3.74 -21.31 -11.86
C THR A 59 -2.59 -20.77 -12.70
N THR A 60 -1.72 -21.65 -13.18
CA THR A 60 -0.58 -21.28 -14.04
C THR A 60 -1.05 -20.61 -15.31
N ALA A 61 -2.04 -21.17 -16.01
CA ALA A 61 -2.56 -20.61 -17.26
C ALA A 61 -3.25 -19.25 -17.03
N MET A 62 -3.97 -19.07 -15.92
CA MET A 62 -4.61 -17.80 -15.56
C MET A 62 -3.60 -16.71 -15.18
N VAL A 63 -2.52 -17.07 -14.48
CA VAL A 63 -1.42 -16.14 -14.18
C VAL A 63 -0.67 -15.75 -15.46
N GLN A 64 -0.45 -16.70 -16.37
CA GLN A 64 0.21 -16.47 -17.66
C GLN A 64 -0.60 -15.60 -18.62
N ASP A 65 -1.95 -15.64 -18.55
CA ASP A 65 -2.82 -14.71 -19.27
C ASP A 65 -2.55 -13.24 -18.86
N GLY A 66 -1.97 -13.02 -17.68
CA GLY A 66 -1.50 -11.71 -17.24
C GLY A 66 -2.60 -10.76 -16.73
N ARG A 67 -3.87 -11.09 -16.98
CA ARG A 67 -5.05 -10.30 -16.56
C ARG A 67 -5.61 -10.69 -15.20
N PHE A 68 -5.16 -11.80 -14.62
CA PHE A 68 -5.71 -12.33 -13.38
C PHE A 68 -4.66 -12.34 -12.27
N GLU A 69 -5.10 -11.98 -11.07
CA GLU A 69 -4.38 -12.21 -9.83
C GLU A 69 -5.04 -13.43 -9.15
N VAL A 70 -4.36 -14.57 -9.16
CA VAL A 70 -4.93 -15.82 -8.61
C VAL A 70 -4.53 -15.95 -7.14
N VAL A 71 -5.52 -16.20 -6.28
CA VAL A 71 -5.30 -16.45 -4.85
C VAL A 71 -4.48 -17.73 -4.65
N GLU A 72 -3.45 -17.66 -3.81
CA GLU A 72 -2.55 -18.77 -3.54
C GLU A 72 -3.26 -19.99 -2.93
N ARG A 73 -2.96 -21.18 -3.48
CA ARG A 73 -3.58 -22.45 -3.07
C ARG A 73 -3.40 -22.78 -1.59
N ALA A 74 -2.27 -22.44 -0.98
CA ALA A 74 -2.02 -22.67 0.44
C ALA A 74 -2.96 -21.85 1.34
N LEU A 75 -3.29 -20.62 0.92
CA LEU A 75 -4.26 -19.76 1.60
C LEU A 75 -5.69 -20.31 1.44
N LEU A 76 -6.02 -20.83 0.26
CA LEU A 76 -7.31 -21.47 0.01
C LEU A 76 -7.51 -22.70 0.92
N LYS A 77 -6.54 -23.60 0.99
CA LYS A 77 -6.62 -24.81 1.84
C LYS A 77 -6.80 -24.45 3.31
N LYS A 78 -6.01 -23.50 3.81
CA LYS A 78 -6.10 -23.05 5.19
C LYS A 78 -7.48 -22.48 5.53
N ILE A 79 -8.06 -21.68 4.64
CA ILE A 79 -9.39 -21.09 4.87
C ILE A 79 -10.50 -22.14 4.77
N VAL A 80 -10.40 -23.07 3.81
CA VAL A 80 -11.35 -24.20 3.68
C VAL A 80 -11.33 -25.07 4.94
N GLU A 81 -10.14 -25.37 5.48
CA GLU A 81 -9.95 -26.14 6.72
C GLU A 81 -10.46 -25.38 7.97
N GLU A 82 -10.11 -24.10 8.11
CA GLU A 82 -10.49 -23.28 9.27
C GLU A 82 -12.00 -23.01 9.33
N GLN A 83 -12.62 -22.77 8.18
CA GLN A 83 -14.07 -22.53 8.10
C GLN A 83 -14.88 -23.81 8.06
N LYS A 84 -14.22 -24.98 8.06
CA LYS A 84 -14.84 -26.30 7.88
C LYS A 84 -15.77 -26.33 6.66
N LEU A 85 -15.47 -25.54 5.64
CA LEU A 85 -16.25 -25.51 4.41
C LEU A 85 -15.93 -26.80 3.65
N GLY A 86 -16.94 -27.61 3.35
CA GLY A 86 -16.73 -28.91 2.71
C GLY A 86 -16.36 -30.05 3.67
N MET A 87 -16.93 -30.12 4.88
CA MET A 87 -16.79 -31.26 5.81
C MET A 87 -17.14 -32.64 5.21
N THR A 88 -17.80 -32.68 4.05
CA THR A 88 -18.09 -33.90 3.28
C THR A 88 -17.08 -34.18 2.15
N GLY A 89 -16.05 -33.34 1.99
CA GLY A 89 -15.13 -33.37 0.86
C GLY A 89 -15.71 -32.76 -0.43
N LEU A 90 -16.87 -32.10 -0.35
CA LEU A 90 -17.56 -31.48 -1.48
C LEU A 90 -17.73 -29.98 -1.22
N ILE A 91 -17.26 -29.14 -2.15
CA ILE A 91 -17.45 -27.69 -2.09
C ILE A 91 -18.50 -27.34 -3.15
N ASP A 92 -19.70 -26.97 -2.71
CA ASP A 92 -20.83 -26.61 -3.59
C ASP A 92 -20.79 -25.12 -4.01
N GLU A 93 -21.70 -24.69 -4.87
CA GLU A 93 -21.71 -23.31 -5.38
C GLU A 93 -21.92 -22.26 -4.27
N ASN A 94 -22.72 -22.57 -3.26
CA ASN A 94 -23.04 -21.65 -2.16
C ASN A 94 -21.85 -21.49 -1.21
N SER A 95 -21.21 -22.60 -0.84
CA SER A 95 -20.01 -22.60 -0.01
C SER A 95 -18.81 -22.02 -0.77
N SER A 96 -18.74 -22.22 -2.10
CA SER A 96 -17.79 -21.51 -2.97
C SER A 96 -18.03 -20.00 -2.93
N ALA A 97 -19.26 -19.53 -3.09
CA ALA A 97 -19.56 -18.09 -3.04
C ALA A 97 -19.23 -17.49 -1.67
N GLN A 98 -19.53 -18.18 -0.57
CA GLN A 98 -19.16 -17.73 0.77
C GLN A 98 -17.64 -17.66 0.95
N LEU A 99 -16.92 -18.69 0.48
CA LEU A 99 -15.47 -18.70 0.46
C LEU A 99 -14.92 -17.53 -0.36
N GLY A 100 -15.52 -17.22 -1.50
CA GLY A 100 -15.13 -16.10 -2.34
C GLY A 100 -15.27 -14.74 -1.64
N LYS A 101 -16.35 -14.56 -0.85
CA LYS A 101 -16.55 -13.35 -0.04
C LYS A 101 -15.46 -13.21 1.01
N ILE A 102 -15.08 -14.32 1.65
CA ILE A 102 -13.99 -14.37 2.64
C ILE A 102 -12.64 -14.05 1.97
N LEU A 103 -12.43 -14.53 0.74
CA LEU A 103 -11.21 -14.31 -0.03
C LEU A 103 -11.14 -12.94 -0.71
N GLY A 104 -12.24 -12.19 -0.71
CA GLY A 104 -12.35 -10.89 -1.39
C GLY A 104 -12.22 -10.99 -2.91
N VAL A 105 -12.58 -12.13 -3.50
CA VAL A 105 -12.60 -12.33 -4.95
C VAL A 105 -14.01 -12.17 -5.47
N LYS A 106 -14.18 -11.62 -6.68
CA LYS A 106 -15.50 -11.51 -7.31
C LYS A 106 -15.93 -12.80 -8.00
N THR A 107 -14.96 -13.68 -8.26
CA THR A 107 -15.16 -14.89 -9.06
C THR A 107 -14.30 -16.03 -8.55
N ILE A 108 -14.89 -17.22 -8.52
CA ILE A 108 -14.22 -18.48 -8.22
C ILE A 108 -14.30 -19.41 -9.42
N ILE A 109 -13.24 -20.18 -9.64
CA ILE A 109 -13.20 -21.29 -10.58
C ILE A 109 -13.16 -22.57 -9.76
N SER A 110 -14.08 -23.49 -10.05
CA SER A 110 -14.16 -24.82 -9.43
C SER A 110 -14.60 -25.84 -10.46
N GLY A 111 -14.44 -27.14 -10.20
CA GLY A 111 -14.72 -28.15 -11.21
C GLY A 111 -14.57 -29.58 -10.73
N SER A 112 -14.67 -30.53 -11.67
CA SER A 112 -14.47 -31.94 -11.41
C SER A 112 -13.66 -32.62 -12.50
N VAL A 113 -12.89 -33.64 -12.11
CA VAL A 113 -12.17 -34.54 -13.00
C VAL A 113 -12.85 -35.91 -12.89
N LEU A 114 -13.44 -36.38 -13.99
CA LEU A 114 -14.06 -37.69 -14.11
C LEU A 114 -13.15 -38.65 -14.87
N GLN A 115 -12.95 -39.85 -14.34
CA GLN A 115 -12.32 -40.96 -15.07
C GLN A 115 -13.38 -42.02 -15.33
N PHE A 116 -13.56 -42.37 -16.61
CA PHE A 116 -14.37 -43.50 -17.02
C PHE A 116 -13.62 -44.32 -18.06
N GLN A 117 -13.26 -45.56 -17.69
CA GLN A 117 -12.39 -46.42 -18.50
C GLN A 117 -11.08 -45.69 -18.86
N ASP A 118 -10.76 -45.55 -20.15
CA ASP A 118 -9.55 -44.87 -20.64
C ASP A 118 -9.76 -43.37 -20.90
N THR A 119 -10.94 -42.81 -20.58
CA THR A 119 -11.27 -41.40 -20.84
C THR A 119 -11.26 -40.57 -19.56
N ILE A 120 -10.53 -39.46 -19.59
CA ILE A 120 -10.54 -38.38 -18.59
C ILE A 120 -11.39 -37.23 -19.11
N GLU A 121 -12.39 -36.82 -18.33
CA GLU A 121 -13.18 -35.61 -18.57
C GLU A 121 -12.91 -34.58 -17.47
N VAL A 122 -12.57 -33.35 -17.85
CA VAL A 122 -12.41 -32.25 -16.91
C VAL A 122 -13.51 -31.24 -17.16
N ASN A 123 -14.30 -30.96 -16.13
CA ASN A 123 -15.35 -29.95 -16.12
C ASN A 123 -14.90 -28.79 -15.24
N ALA A 124 -15.00 -27.56 -15.74
CA ALA A 124 -14.69 -26.35 -14.99
C ALA A 124 -15.87 -25.37 -15.04
N ARG A 125 -16.12 -24.68 -13.93
CA ARG A 125 -17.22 -23.76 -13.71
C ARG A 125 -16.70 -22.44 -13.15
N ILE A 126 -17.28 -21.33 -13.62
CA ILE A 126 -17.05 -19.98 -13.11
C ILE A 126 -18.21 -19.61 -12.21
N ILE A 127 -17.96 -19.24 -10.97
CA ILE A 127 -18.97 -18.91 -9.96
C ILE A 127 -18.83 -17.43 -9.60
N ASN A 128 -19.90 -16.66 -9.76
CA ASN A 128 -19.96 -15.28 -9.28
C ASN A 128 -20.16 -15.30 -7.76
N VAL A 129 -19.26 -14.66 -7.04
CA VAL A 129 -19.22 -14.70 -5.57
C VAL A 129 -20.36 -13.89 -4.94
N ASN A 130 -20.82 -12.83 -5.61
CA ASN A 130 -21.88 -11.98 -5.09
C ASN A 130 -23.23 -12.68 -5.18
N THR A 131 -23.51 -13.34 -6.32
CA THR A 131 -24.80 -14.00 -6.59
C THR A 131 -24.81 -15.49 -6.27
N GLY A 132 -23.65 -16.13 -6.16
CA GLY A 132 -23.51 -17.59 -6.04
C GLY A 132 -23.86 -18.38 -7.30
N SER A 133 -24.12 -17.71 -8.43
CA SER A 133 -24.55 -18.35 -9.67
C SER A 133 -23.37 -18.77 -10.54
N ILE A 134 -23.53 -19.89 -11.27
CA ILE A 134 -22.60 -20.30 -12.31
C ILE A 134 -22.74 -19.33 -13.50
N VAL A 135 -21.66 -18.64 -13.81
CA VAL A 135 -21.55 -17.68 -14.93
C VAL A 135 -21.25 -18.39 -16.24
N ALA A 136 -20.45 -19.46 -16.18
CA ALA A 136 -20.11 -20.31 -17.32
C ALA A 136 -19.66 -21.69 -16.83
N ALA A 137 -19.85 -22.72 -17.65
CA ALA A 137 -19.32 -24.06 -17.43
C ALA A 137 -18.79 -24.63 -18.75
N GLU A 138 -17.61 -25.22 -18.73
CA GLU A 138 -16.93 -25.76 -19.90
C GLU A 138 -16.33 -27.13 -19.58
N ASN A 139 -16.15 -27.99 -20.59
CA ASN A 139 -15.53 -29.30 -20.43
C ASN A 139 -14.57 -29.67 -21.56
N VAL A 140 -13.63 -30.56 -21.25
CA VAL A 140 -12.71 -31.20 -22.21
C VAL A 140 -12.59 -32.69 -21.88
N ARG A 141 -12.41 -33.51 -22.92
CA ARG A 141 -12.24 -34.97 -22.82
C ARG A 141 -10.94 -35.40 -23.47
N SER A 142 -10.24 -36.35 -22.85
CA SER A 142 -9.01 -36.95 -23.36
C SER A 142 -9.00 -38.45 -23.14
N ASN A 143 -8.44 -39.20 -24.07
CA ASN A 143 -8.24 -40.64 -23.93
C ASN A 143 -6.82 -40.99 -23.43
N THR A 144 -5.96 -39.98 -23.23
CA THR A 144 -4.60 -40.15 -22.71
C THR A 144 -4.24 -39.02 -21.74
N SER A 145 -3.46 -39.35 -20.71
CA SER A 145 -2.97 -38.38 -19.71
C SER A 145 -1.93 -37.41 -20.27
N GLU A 146 -1.18 -37.80 -21.30
CA GLU A 146 -0.14 -36.98 -21.93
C GLU A 146 -0.68 -35.69 -22.58
N ASN A 147 -1.94 -35.68 -23.01
CA ASN A 147 -2.57 -34.52 -23.65
C ASN A 147 -3.39 -33.64 -22.69
N LEU A 148 -3.48 -34.01 -21.41
CA LEU A 148 -4.39 -33.35 -20.47
C LEU A 148 -4.01 -31.89 -20.21
N LYS A 149 -2.71 -31.59 -20.09
CA LYS A 149 -2.23 -30.21 -19.85
C LYS A 149 -2.64 -29.25 -20.97
N SER A 150 -2.42 -29.62 -22.23
CA SER A 150 -2.78 -28.80 -23.40
C SER A 150 -4.30 -28.60 -23.51
N LEU A 151 -5.09 -29.59 -23.08
CA LEU A 151 -6.55 -29.46 -23.00
C LEU A 151 -7.00 -28.53 -21.87
N ILE A 152 -6.31 -28.50 -20.73
CA ILE A 152 -6.55 -27.52 -19.67
C ILE A 152 -6.21 -26.11 -20.11
N GLU A 153 -5.12 -25.91 -20.86
CA GLU A 153 -4.78 -24.60 -21.44
C GLU A 153 -5.88 -24.14 -22.42
N LEU A 154 -6.39 -25.04 -23.27
CA LEU A 154 -7.52 -24.77 -24.16
C LEU A 154 -8.80 -24.43 -23.37
N LEU A 155 -9.12 -25.21 -22.34
CA LEU A 155 -10.29 -25.00 -21.47
C LEU A 155 -10.19 -23.64 -20.75
N THR A 156 -9.01 -23.29 -20.25
CA THR A 156 -8.73 -21.99 -19.63
C THR A 156 -8.99 -20.86 -20.61
N SER A 157 -8.51 -20.97 -21.86
CA SER A 157 -8.73 -19.94 -22.88
C SER A 157 -10.22 -19.69 -23.19
N ARG A 158 -11.09 -20.71 -23.07
CA ARG A 158 -12.54 -20.56 -23.22
C ARG A 158 -13.16 -19.86 -22.02
N ILE A 159 -12.73 -20.22 -20.82
CA ILE A 159 -13.18 -19.62 -19.56
C ILE A 159 -12.78 -18.14 -19.43
N VAL A 160 -11.54 -17.80 -19.80
CA VAL A 160 -10.98 -16.44 -19.80
C VAL A 160 -11.80 -15.47 -20.67
N LYS A 161 -12.39 -15.97 -21.77
CA LYS A 161 -13.26 -15.17 -22.65
C LYS A 161 -14.58 -14.75 -22.01
N ASN A 162 -14.98 -15.38 -20.91
CA ASN A 162 -16.23 -15.09 -20.19
C ASN A 162 -16.05 -14.04 -19.07
N PHE A 163 -14.83 -13.54 -18.84
CA PHE A 163 -14.58 -12.46 -17.88
C PHE A 163 -14.78 -11.08 -18.53
N PRO A 164 -15.56 -10.17 -17.91
CA PRO A 164 -15.78 -8.83 -18.46
C PRO A 164 -14.50 -8.00 -18.40
N LEU A 165 -14.24 -7.25 -19.47
CA LEU A 165 -13.17 -6.26 -19.54
C LEU A 165 -13.65 -4.94 -18.96
N THR A 166 -12.89 -4.32 -18.07
CA THR A 166 -13.21 -3.02 -17.46
C THR A 166 -12.03 -2.05 -17.57
N GLY A 167 -12.28 -0.83 -18.00
CA GLY A 167 -11.29 0.25 -18.09
C GLY A 167 -11.97 1.63 -18.04
N TYR A 168 -11.27 2.67 -18.47
CA TYR A 168 -11.74 4.05 -18.50
C TYR A 168 -11.49 4.73 -19.85
N VAL A 169 -12.36 5.68 -20.17
CA VAL A 169 -12.13 6.64 -21.27
C VAL A 169 -11.04 7.61 -20.85
N VAL A 170 -9.87 7.53 -21.49
CA VAL A 170 -8.73 8.42 -21.22
C VAL A 170 -8.68 9.64 -22.13
N LYS A 171 -9.27 9.57 -23.33
CA LYS A 171 -9.38 10.72 -24.24
C LYS A 171 -10.63 10.61 -25.11
N LYS A 172 -11.25 11.73 -25.47
CA LYS A 172 -12.30 11.81 -26.51
C LYS A 172 -11.82 12.66 -27.68
N ARG A 173 -12.07 12.21 -28.91
CA ARG A 173 -11.77 12.91 -30.16
C ARG A 173 -12.95 12.74 -31.12
N GLY A 174 -13.83 13.75 -31.20
CA GLY A 174 -15.05 13.66 -32.00
C GLY A 174 -15.87 12.42 -31.61
N ASP A 175 -16.09 11.54 -32.58
CA ASP A 175 -16.87 10.29 -32.46
C ASP A 175 -16.00 9.09 -32.05
N SER A 176 -14.79 9.33 -31.53
CA SER A 176 -13.90 8.28 -31.03
C SER A 176 -13.42 8.57 -29.62
N VAL A 177 -13.08 7.51 -28.88
CA VAL A 177 -12.47 7.56 -27.57
C VAL A 177 -11.22 6.68 -27.53
N LEU A 178 -10.24 7.11 -26.75
CA LEU A 178 -9.12 6.28 -26.34
C LEU A 178 -9.47 5.70 -24.97
N ILE A 179 -9.30 4.39 -24.81
CA ILE A 179 -9.49 3.68 -23.53
C ILE A 179 -8.16 3.10 -23.04
N ASP A 180 -8.03 2.92 -21.73
CA ASP A 180 -6.85 2.34 -21.06
C ASP A 180 -6.81 0.79 -21.09
N LEU A 181 -7.42 0.19 -22.12
CA LEU A 181 -7.40 -1.24 -22.39
C LEU A 181 -6.62 -1.50 -23.67
N GLY A 182 -5.69 -2.45 -23.66
CA GLY A 182 -4.85 -2.78 -24.81
C GLY A 182 -4.80 -4.28 -25.11
N ALA A 183 -3.87 -4.67 -25.98
CA ALA A 183 -3.64 -6.08 -26.35
C ALA A 183 -3.33 -6.95 -25.12
N THR A 184 -2.59 -6.41 -24.15
CA THR A 184 -2.27 -7.09 -22.88
C THR A 184 -3.50 -7.34 -22.00
N SER A 185 -4.58 -6.59 -22.23
CA SER A 185 -5.87 -6.76 -21.56
C SER A 185 -6.76 -7.81 -22.24
N GLY A 186 -6.30 -8.48 -23.30
CA GLY A 186 -7.11 -9.46 -24.04
C GLY A 186 -8.20 -8.82 -24.90
N LEU A 187 -8.02 -7.53 -25.25
CA LEU A 187 -8.91 -6.78 -26.11
C LEU A 187 -8.83 -7.31 -27.55
N GLN A 188 -9.97 -7.36 -28.26
CA GLN A 188 -10.04 -7.76 -29.67
C GLN A 188 -10.76 -6.71 -30.50
N LEU A 189 -10.33 -6.56 -31.76
CA LEU A 189 -10.96 -5.65 -32.71
C LEU A 189 -12.44 -6.01 -32.85
N GLY A 190 -13.30 -5.00 -32.88
CA GLY A 190 -14.75 -5.15 -32.97
C GLY A 190 -15.45 -5.43 -31.63
N MET A 191 -14.73 -5.60 -30.52
CA MET A 191 -15.38 -5.71 -29.20
C MET A 191 -16.16 -4.44 -28.86
N GLU A 192 -17.36 -4.61 -28.31
CA GLU A 192 -18.19 -3.50 -27.84
C GLU A 192 -18.10 -3.34 -26.32
N PHE A 193 -18.10 -2.09 -25.88
CA PHE A 193 -18.08 -1.70 -24.48
C PHE A 193 -19.23 -0.75 -24.21
N THR A 194 -19.82 -0.92 -23.04
CA THR A 194 -20.82 -0.03 -22.47
C THR A 194 -20.10 1.03 -21.63
N VAL A 195 -20.46 2.30 -21.80
CA VAL A 195 -19.84 3.44 -21.11
C VAL A 195 -20.78 3.95 -20.01
N PHE A 196 -20.22 4.17 -18.82
CA PHE A 196 -20.95 4.60 -17.63
C PHE A 196 -20.36 5.88 -17.04
N LYS A 197 -21.26 6.78 -16.64
CA LYS A 197 -20.95 7.92 -15.78
C LYS A 197 -21.26 7.54 -14.35
N GLU A 198 -20.31 7.78 -13.45
CA GLU A 198 -20.55 7.66 -12.01
C GLU A 198 -21.55 8.74 -11.56
N GLY A 199 -22.66 8.29 -10.96
CA GLY A 199 -23.79 9.05 -10.46
C GLY A 199 -23.72 9.25 -8.94
N GLU A 200 -24.86 9.14 -8.26
CA GLU A 200 -24.88 9.34 -6.82
C GLU A 200 -24.14 8.23 -6.06
N VAL A 201 -23.36 8.68 -5.09
CA VAL A 201 -22.66 7.82 -4.16
C VAL A 201 -23.67 7.35 -3.12
N ILE A 202 -24.11 6.11 -3.23
CA ILE A 202 -25.05 5.49 -2.30
C ILE A 202 -24.32 5.25 -0.99
N LYS A 203 -24.73 5.96 0.05
CA LYS A 203 -24.14 5.86 1.38
C LYS A 203 -25.07 5.17 2.35
N HIS A 204 -24.50 4.38 3.25
CA HIS A 204 -25.25 3.81 4.35
C HIS A 204 -25.75 4.95 5.26
N PRO A 205 -27.07 5.06 5.51
CA PRO A 205 -27.67 6.28 6.08
C PRO A 205 -27.24 6.55 7.54
N LYS A 206 -26.71 5.54 8.23
CA LYS A 206 -26.22 5.67 9.62
C LYS A 206 -24.71 5.79 9.75
N THR A 207 -23.95 5.24 8.79
CA THR A 207 -22.47 5.16 8.91
C THR A 207 -21.75 6.05 7.91
N GLY A 208 -22.45 6.60 6.91
CA GLY A 208 -21.88 7.45 5.87
C GLY A 208 -20.94 6.72 4.90
N ILE A 209 -20.70 5.42 5.11
CA ILE A 209 -19.89 4.56 4.23
C ILE A 209 -20.53 4.52 2.86
N VAL A 210 -19.73 4.75 1.83
CA VAL A 210 -20.11 4.53 0.43
C VAL A 210 -20.32 3.03 0.22
N LEU A 211 -21.57 2.63 0.02
CA LEU A 211 -21.95 1.25 -0.27
C LEU A 211 -21.85 0.95 -1.75
N ASP A 212 -22.19 1.93 -2.60
CA ASP A 212 -22.13 1.77 -4.05
C ASP A 212 -22.04 3.15 -4.73
N VAL A 213 -21.69 3.17 -6.02
CA VAL A 213 -21.77 4.36 -6.87
C VAL A 213 -22.71 4.04 -8.01
N GLU A 214 -23.79 4.79 -8.11
CA GLU A 214 -24.76 4.62 -9.19
C GLU A 214 -24.06 4.70 -10.55
N GLN A 215 -24.28 3.72 -11.42
CA GLN A 215 -23.69 3.70 -12.76
C GLN A 215 -24.73 4.11 -13.78
N ILE A 216 -24.62 5.34 -14.28
CA ILE A 216 -25.55 5.90 -15.25
C ILE A 216 -25.04 5.56 -16.65
N HIS A 217 -25.82 4.78 -17.40
CA HIS A 217 -25.51 4.45 -18.78
C HIS A 217 -25.41 5.72 -19.65
N THR A 218 -24.29 5.86 -20.35
CA THR A 218 -23.98 7.05 -21.15
C THR A 218 -23.89 6.72 -22.64
N GLY A 219 -23.46 5.53 -23.01
CA GLY A 219 -23.37 5.15 -24.41
C GLY A 219 -22.61 3.84 -24.64
N LYS A 220 -22.31 3.57 -25.91
CA LYS A 220 -21.57 2.39 -26.34
C LYS A 220 -20.42 2.75 -27.26
N VAL A 221 -19.33 2.00 -27.16
CA VAL A 221 -18.14 2.17 -28.00
C VAL A 221 -17.69 0.83 -28.55
N ARG A 222 -17.07 0.82 -29.73
CA ARG A 222 -16.53 -0.37 -30.38
C ARG A 222 -15.05 -0.22 -30.65
N ILE A 223 -14.25 -1.21 -30.27
CA ILE A 223 -12.80 -1.19 -30.48
C ILE A 223 -12.47 -1.24 -31.97
N THR A 224 -11.75 -0.23 -32.46
CA THR A 224 -11.34 -0.09 -33.87
C THR A 224 -9.84 -0.25 -34.06
N GLU A 225 -9.03 0.08 -33.04
CA GLU A 225 -7.58 -0.11 -33.08
C GLU A 225 -7.05 -0.48 -31.70
N ILE A 226 -6.06 -1.38 -31.66
CA ILE A 226 -5.48 -1.88 -30.41
C ILE A 226 -3.98 -1.61 -30.40
N SER A 227 -3.52 -0.95 -29.36
CA SER A 227 -2.11 -0.81 -28.99
C SER A 227 -1.79 -1.70 -27.80
N LEU A 228 -0.53 -1.70 -27.35
CA LEU A 228 -0.07 -2.60 -26.28
C LEU A 228 -0.91 -2.46 -25.00
N ASN A 229 -1.16 -1.23 -24.54
CA ASN A 229 -1.87 -0.94 -23.28
C ASN A 229 -3.06 0.02 -23.43
N THR A 230 -3.40 0.42 -24.67
CA THR A 230 -4.51 1.33 -24.95
C THR A 230 -5.20 0.90 -26.25
N ALA A 231 -6.41 1.42 -26.48
CA ALA A 231 -7.15 1.15 -27.69
C ALA A 231 -8.02 2.33 -28.09
N ASN A 232 -8.13 2.56 -29.39
CA ASN A 232 -9.12 3.47 -29.94
C ASN A 232 -10.43 2.72 -30.11
N ALA A 233 -11.52 3.37 -29.73
CA ALA A 233 -12.87 2.88 -29.88
C ALA A 233 -13.74 3.96 -30.53
N GLU A 234 -14.56 3.57 -31.49
CA GLU A 234 -15.58 4.42 -32.11
C GLU A 234 -16.83 4.47 -31.22
N ILE A 235 -17.43 5.64 -31.07
CA ILE A 235 -18.69 5.83 -30.35
C ILE A 235 -19.83 5.33 -31.24
N LEU A 236 -20.51 4.27 -30.82
CA LEU A 236 -21.66 3.70 -31.53
C LEU A 236 -22.96 4.45 -31.22
N SER A 237 -23.11 4.90 -29.98
CA SER A 237 -24.31 5.57 -29.51
C SER A 237 -24.02 6.35 -28.24
N GLU A 238 -24.62 7.52 -28.10
CA GLU A 238 -24.74 8.25 -26.84
C GLU A 238 -26.23 8.25 -26.45
N GLU A 239 -26.58 8.02 -25.18
CA GLU A 239 -27.98 8.06 -24.74
C GLU A 239 -28.52 9.51 -24.69
N ASP A 240 -29.84 9.68 -24.87
CA ASP A 240 -30.53 10.96 -24.97
C ASP A 240 -30.01 12.03 -23.99
N GLY A 241 -29.23 12.98 -24.52
CA GLY A 241 -28.66 14.11 -23.79
C GLY A 241 -27.40 13.83 -22.96
N ARG A 242 -26.89 12.59 -22.91
CA ARG A 242 -25.70 12.19 -22.14
C ARG A 242 -24.54 11.85 -23.06
N LYS A 243 -23.58 12.78 -23.17
CA LYS A 243 -22.37 12.57 -23.97
C LYS A 243 -21.33 11.73 -23.24
N ILE A 244 -20.64 10.88 -23.98
CA ILE A 244 -19.46 10.19 -23.49
C ILE A 244 -18.37 11.23 -23.23
N ALA A 245 -17.64 11.08 -22.12
CA ALA A 245 -16.62 12.01 -21.65
C ALA A 245 -15.43 11.27 -21.02
N VAL A 246 -14.30 11.98 -20.90
CA VAL A 246 -13.09 11.47 -20.23
C VAL A 246 -13.37 11.17 -18.76
N GLY A 247 -12.80 10.07 -18.26
CA GLY A 247 -12.97 9.59 -16.90
C GLY A 247 -14.15 8.64 -16.70
N GLN A 248 -14.95 8.37 -17.74
CA GLN A 248 -16.07 7.42 -17.67
C GLN A 248 -15.60 5.98 -17.75
N LEU A 249 -16.25 5.10 -16.99
CA LEU A 249 -15.96 3.66 -16.95
C LEU A 249 -16.44 3.00 -18.26
N VAL A 250 -15.61 2.14 -18.84
CA VAL A 250 -16.00 1.26 -19.96
C VAL A 250 -16.02 -0.18 -19.49
N GLN A 251 -17.07 -0.93 -19.84
CA GLN A 251 -17.20 -2.33 -19.50
C GLN A 251 -17.74 -3.18 -20.66
N ASN A 252 -17.06 -4.28 -20.98
CA ASN A 252 -17.55 -5.28 -21.92
C ASN A 252 -18.56 -6.18 -21.20
N ILE A 253 -19.83 -5.81 -21.26
CA ILE A 253 -20.92 -6.62 -20.72
C ILE A 253 -21.34 -7.59 -21.82
N ARG A 254 -20.94 -8.86 -21.71
CA ARG A 254 -21.59 -9.92 -22.47
C ARG A 254 -22.94 -10.19 -21.83
N LYS A 255 -24.02 -10.09 -22.61
CA LYS A 255 -25.31 -10.65 -22.20
C LYS A 255 -25.09 -12.12 -21.89
N PRO A 256 -25.59 -12.65 -20.76
CA PRO A 256 -25.60 -14.08 -20.55
C PRO A 256 -26.34 -14.71 -21.72
N GLU A 257 -25.68 -15.67 -22.36
CA GLU A 257 -26.24 -16.47 -23.44
C GLU A 257 -27.52 -17.12 -22.88
N LYS A 258 -28.66 -16.78 -23.48
CA LYS A 258 -29.92 -17.42 -23.12
C LYS A 258 -29.74 -18.91 -23.36
N VAL A 259 -30.04 -19.71 -22.35
CA VAL A 259 -30.32 -21.13 -22.52
C VAL A 259 -31.36 -21.23 -23.64
N ASP A 260 -31.00 -22.00 -24.67
CA ASP A 260 -31.88 -22.37 -25.77
C ASP A 260 -33.18 -22.93 -25.22
N ASP A 261 -34.26 -22.17 -25.34
CA ASP A 261 -35.58 -22.74 -25.57
C ASP A 261 -36.11 -22.14 -26.87
N LYS A 262 -36.17 -23.02 -27.87
CA LYS A 262 -36.66 -22.77 -29.22
C LYS A 262 -38.06 -22.17 -29.18
N ALA A 263 -38.25 -21.03 -29.83
CA ALA A 263 -39.23 -20.84 -30.89
C ALA A 263 -39.18 -19.39 -31.43
N GLU A 264 -38.78 -19.27 -32.69
CA GLU A 264 -39.03 -18.15 -33.62
C GLU A 264 -40.54 -17.86 -33.80
N PRO A 265 -41.01 -16.79 -34.50
CA PRO A 265 -40.36 -16.13 -35.65
C PRO A 265 -40.49 -14.59 -35.86
N GLN A 266 -39.45 -14.06 -36.52
CA GLN A 266 -39.43 -13.21 -37.74
C GLN A 266 -39.61 -11.67 -37.75
N SER A 267 -38.76 -11.10 -38.64
CA SER A 267 -38.91 -9.91 -39.52
C SER A 267 -38.51 -8.54 -38.91
N LEU A 268 -37.81 -7.59 -39.56
CA LEU A 268 -37.36 -7.31 -40.94
C LEU A 268 -36.34 -6.12 -40.87
N SER A 269 -35.24 -6.18 -41.63
CA SER A 269 -34.60 -5.15 -42.52
C SER A 269 -34.72 -3.63 -42.20
N GLN A 270 -33.78 -2.68 -42.42
CA GLN A 270 -32.81 -2.33 -43.48
C GLN A 270 -31.83 -1.28 -42.86
N LYS A 271 -30.50 -1.28 -43.05
CA LYS A 271 -29.68 -0.75 -44.17
C LYS A 271 -29.93 0.73 -44.53
N GLU A 272 -28.96 1.61 -44.25
CA GLU A 272 -28.58 2.72 -45.13
C GLU A 272 -27.15 3.22 -44.84
N GLU A 273 -26.46 3.57 -45.92
CA GLU A 273 -25.03 3.81 -46.10
C GLU A 273 -24.89 5.09 -46.92
N ASN A 274 -23.93 5.99 -46.61
CA ASN A 274 -23.12 6.85 -47.54
C ASN A 274 -22.64 8.20 -46.90
N PRO A 275 -21.61 8.91 -47.45
CA PRO A 275 -20.17 8.60 -47.33
C PRO A 275 -19.36 9.93 -47.07
N PRO A 276 -18.10 10.15 -47.52
CA PRO A 276 -17.03 10.66 -46.64
C PRO A 276 -16.60 12.13 -46.90
N GLU A 277 -16.01 12.79 -45.89
CA GLU A 277 -15.21 14.00 -46.12
C GLU A 277 -13.81 13.91 -45.50
N GLN A 278 -12.84 14.41 -46.28
CA GLN A 278 -11.39 14.34 -46.13
C GLN A 278 -10.80 15.64 -45.50
N PRO A 279 -9.48 15.70 -45.21
CA PRO A 279 -8.96 16.25 -43.95
C PRO A 279 -8.52 17.71 -44.02
N VAL A 280 -8.44 18.36 -42.86
CA VAL A 280 -7.74 19.64 -42.66
C VAL A 280 -6.56 19.44 -41.71
N ASN A 281 -5.38 19.77 -42.22
CA ASN A 281 -4.09 19.80 -41.54
C ASN A 281 -3.84 21.21 -40.98
N THR A 282 -3.43 21.34 -39.71
CA THR A 282 -2.35 22.28 -39.32
C THR A 282 -1.81 22.02 -37.90
N GLN A 283 -0.55 21.61 -37.88
CA GLN A 283 0.58 22.05 -37.03
C GLN A 283 0.49 22.10 -35.49
N GLU A 284 1.44 21.35 -34.92
CA GLU A 284 1.85 21.19 -33.52
C GLU A 284 2.92 22.24 -33.13
N PRO A 285 2.92 22.80 -31.89
CA PRO A 285 4.10 23.43 -31.32
C PRO A 285 4.79 22.54 -30.27
N GLU A 286 6.12 22.54 -30.27
CA GLU A 286 7.02 21.84 -29.35
C GLU A 286 6.90 22.33 -27.89
N PRO A 287 7.20 21.46 -26.89
CA PRO A 287 7.22 21.86 -25.48
C PRO A 287 8.61 22.37 -25.02
N GLU A 288 8.60 23.49 -24.30
CA GLU A 288 9.73 24.01 -23.52
C GLU A 288 10.09 23.10 -22.33
N THR A 289 11.39 23.04 -22.03
CA THR A 289 12.01 22.25 -20.97
C THR A 289 11.99 22.97 -19.61
N VAL A 290 11.55 22.28 -18.55
CA VAL A 290 11.55 22.80 -17.16
C VAL A 290 12.67 22.11 -16.34
N GLN A 291 13.50 22.91 -15.66
CA GLN A 291 14.53 22.48 -14.71
C GLN A 291 13.96 22.25 -13.29
N PRO A 292 14.54 21.38 -12.45
CA PRO A 292 13.97 20.98 -11.16
C PRO A 292 14.14 22.03 -10.05
N SER A 293 13.04 22.35 -9.37
CA SER A 293 12.93 23.30 -8.25
C SER A 293 13.16 22.67 -6.87
N VAL A 294 13.60 23.50 -5.91
CA VAL A 294 13.73 23.23 -4.47
C VAL A 294 12.44 22.60 -3.89
N PRO A 295 12.49 21.67 -2.90
CA PRO A 295 11.28 21.10 -2.31
C PRO A 295 10.46 22.18 -1.63
N VAL A 296 9.26 22.43 -2.14
CA VAL A 296 8.28 23.33 -1.52
C VAL A 296 7.61 22.56 -0.38
N LYS A 297 7.59 23.13 0.83
CA LYS A 297 6.85 22.55 1.96
C LYS A 297 5.38 22.44 1.60
N GLN A 298 4.80 21.27 1.83
CA GLN A 298 3.40 21.04 1.50
C GLN A 298 2.48 21.76 2.50
N GLU A 299 1.48 22.44 1.97
CA GLU A 299 0.44 23.10 2.75
C GLU A 299 -0.48 22.07 3.39
N GLY A 300 -0.96 22.36 4.59
CA GLY A 300 -1.81 21.48 5.40
C GLY A 300 -2.36 22.25 6.60
N PRO A 301 -3.12 21.60 7.49
CA PRO A 301 -3.67 22.26 8.67
C PRO A 301 -2.54 22.88 9.50
N ALA A 302 -2.76 24.06 10.09
CA ALA A 302 -1.72 24.76 10.85
C ALA A 302 -1.31 24.02 12.14
N GLY A 303 -2.19 23.18 12.68
CA GLY A 303 -2.04 22.51 13.98
C GLY A 303 -2.14 23.45 15.17
N GLU A 304 -2.65 22.96 16.30
CA GLU A 304 -2.61 23.68 17.58
C GLU A 304 -1.20 23.61 18.17
N ARG A 305 -0.75 24.64 18.89
CA ARG A 305 0.56 24.65 19.56
C ARG A 305 0.42 25.09 20.99
N ASP A 306 1.12 24.40 21.89
CA ASP A 306 1.27 24.83 23.27
C ASP A 306 2.39 25.88 23.40
N ASN A 307 2.20 26.82 24.31
CA ASN A 307 3.28 27.72 24.72
C ASN A 307 4.18 26.99 25.70
N LEU A 308 5.49 27.18 25.57
CA LEU A 308 6.47 26.65 26.52
C LEU A 308 6.67 27.65 27.66
N ALA A 309 6.86 27.16 28.89
CA ALA A 309 7.15 28.01 30.04
C ALA A 309 8.45 28.82 29.87
N SER A 310 9.41 28.29 29.11
CA SER A 310 10.64 28.98 28.70
C SER A 310 10.45 30.04 27.60
N GLY A 311 9.26 30.12 27.01
CA GLY A 311 8.93 30.99 25.88
C GLY A 311 8.98 30.29 24.52
N GLY A 312 8.27 30.84 23.55
CA GLY A 312 8.07 30.20 22.25
C GLY A 312 6.98 29.14 22.26
N GLN A 313 6.98 28.29 21.22
CA GLN A 313 5.93 27.30 20.99
C GLN A 313 6.51 25.88 20.86
N GLY A 314 5.74 24.92 21.36
CA GLY A 314 5.94 23.51 21.14
C GLY A 314 5.56 23.06 19.72
N PRO A 315 5.72 21.75 19.44
CA PRO A 315 5.37 21.18 18.14
C PRO A 315 3.85 21.28 17.87
N PRO A 316 3.43 21.42 16.59
CA PRO A 316 2.02 21.50 16.25
C PRO A 316 1.35 20.12 16.38
N VAL A 317 0.15 20.09 16.94
CA VAL A 317 -0.64 18.86 17.14
C VAL A 317 -1.96 18.89 16.37
N LEU A 318 -2.45 17.71 15.98
CA LEU A 318 -3.75 17.49 15.36
C LEU A 318 -4.57 16.48 16.17
N PRO A 319 -5.90 16.64 16.24
CA PRO A 319 -6.76 15.66 16.91
C PRO A 319 -6.75 14.32 16.18
N LEU A 320 -6.65 13.24 16.95
CA LEU A 320 -6.84 11.89 16.43
C LEU A 320 -8.35 11.58 16.41
N PRO A 321 -8.94 11.20 15.27
CA PRO A 321 -10.37 10.90 15.20
C PRO A 321 -10.75 9.74 16.13
N LEU A 322 -11.93 9.81 16.76
CA LEU A 322 -12.50 8.66 17.45
C LEU A 322 -13.03 7.65 16.43
N GLY A 323 -12.94 6.36 16.73
CA GLY A 323 -13.45 5.34 15.83
C GLY A 323 -12.94 3.94 16.12
N THR A 324 -13.36 2.99 15.29
CA THR A 324 -12.86 1.62 15.29
C THR A 324 -12.23 1.35 13.93
N TYR A 325 -11.07 0.69 13.93
CA TYR A 325 -10.37 0.36 12.71
C TYR A 325 -9.77 -1.04 12.76
N MET A 326 -9.43 -1.58 11.60
CA MET A 326 -8.70 -2.84 11.50
C MET A 326 -7.21 -2.53 11.60
N MET A 327 -6.58 -2.93 12.70
CA MET A 327 -5.15 -2.83 12.91
C MET A 327 -4.44 -4.07 12.39
N GLY A 328 -3.30 -3.88 11.74
CA GLY A 328 -2.47 -4.94 11.19
C GLY A 328 -2.89 -5.43 9.81
N SER A 329 -2.26 -6.51 9.36
CA SER A 329 -2.49 -7.14 8.07
C SER A 329 -2.46 -8.67 8.20
N SER A 330 -2.60 -9.39 7.09
CA SER A 330 -2.40 -10.85 7.07
C SER A 330 -0.93 -11.26 7.05
N ARG A 331 0.00 -10.30 6.93
CA ARG A 331 1.45 -10.55 6.84
C ARG A 331 2.09 -10.56 8.21
N PHE A 332 3.10 -11.39 8.42
CA PHE A 332 3.95 -11.32 9.61
C PHE A 332 4.96 -10.15 9.46
N PRO A 333 5.29 -9.38 10.52
CA PRO A 333 4.86 -9.48 11.93
C PRO A 333 3.54 -8.72 12.24
N GLU A 334 2.83 -8.25 11.23
CA GLU A 334 1.66 -7.37 11.31
C GLU A 334 0.34 -8.15 11.53
N LYS A 335 0.39 -9.45 11.78
CA LYS A 335 -0.78 -10.34 11.87
C LYS A 335 -1.11 -10.71 13.32
N PRO A 336 -2.32 -11.22 13.62
CA PRO A 336 -3.50 -11.11 12.79
C PRO A 336 -3.99 -9.66 12.70
N ALA A 337 -4.67 -9.34 11.61
CA ALA A 337 -5.48 -8.15 11.56
C ALA A 337 -6.60 -8.28 12.62
N HIS A 338 -6.80 -7.26 13.45
CA HIS A 338 -7.77 -7.25 14.54
C HIS A 338 -8.39 -5.85 14.71
N TYR A 339 -9.59 -5.78 15.27
CA TYR A 339 -10.25 -4.49 15.48
C TYR A 339 -9.71 -3.79 16.71
N VAL A 340 -9.44 -2.49 16.57
CA VAL A 340 -9.00 -1.62 17.65
C VAL A 340 -9.92 -0.41 17.76
N LYS A 341 -10.28 -0.05 18.98
CA LYS A 341 -11.17 1.08 19.29
C LYS A 341 -10.41 2.26 19.89
N ILE A 342 -10.50 3.42 19.25
CA ILE A 342 -9.99 4.71 19.71
C ILE A 342 -11.17 5.53 20.27
N GLU A 343 -11.24 5.64 21.59
CA GLU A 343 -12.37 6.28 22.30
C GLU A 343 -11.97 7.52 23.08
N LYS A 344 -10.70 7.67 23.45
CA LYS A 344 -10.22 8.81 24.21
C LYS A 344 -9.73 9.88 23.23
N PRO A 345 -10.27 11.10 23.31
CA PRO A 345 -9.79 12.19 22.46
C PRO A 345 -8.38 12.55 22.89
N VAL A 346 -7.44 12.29 21.99
CA VAL A 346 -6.03 12.67 22.12
C VAL A 346 -5.63 13.45 20.88
N GLN A 347 -4.54 14.21 20.96
CA GLN A 347 -3.93 14.85 19.81
C GLN A 347 -2.54 14.26 19.60
N MET A 348 -2.03 14.29 18.37
CA MET A 348 -0.70 13.79 18.04
C MET A 348 0.07 14.88 17.29
N THR A 349 1.38 14.93 17.46
CA THR A 349 2.22 15.87 16.70
C THR A 349 2.06 15.59 15.21
N MET A 350 1.86 16.66 14.46
CA MET A 350 1.50 16.62 13.04
C MET A 350 2.60 15.99 12.18
N THR A 351 3.85 16.14 12.61
CA THR A 351 5.07 15.58 12.02
C THR A 351 5.82 14.80 13.11
N GLU A 352 6.92 14.16 12.71
CA GLU A 352 7.98 13.77 13.64
C GLU A 352 8.51 15.01 14.39
N ILE A 353 9.09 14.78 15.57
CA ILE A 353 9.78 15.83 16.32
C ILE A 353 11.02 16.25 15.53
N THR A 354 11.17 17.54 15.31
CA THR A 354 12.27 18.10 14.52
C THR A 354 13.52 18.34 15.36
N PHE A 355 14.68 18.52 14.72
CA PHE A 355 15.87 19.01 15.42
C PHE A 355 15.61 20.38 16.08
N ASP A 356 14.90 21.31 15.43
CA ASP A 356 14.56 22.61 16.03
C ASP A 356 13.74 22.48 17.31
N ASP A 357 12.85 21.49 17.40
CA ASP A 357 12.09 21.22 18.61
C ASP A 357 12.93 20.53 19.68
N TYR A 358 13.73 19.53 19.30
CA TYR A 358 14.57 18.76 20.23
C TYR A 358 15.75 19.57 20.78
N GLU A 359 16.31 20.52 20.04
CA GLU A 359 17.41 21.36 20.50
C GLU A 359 17.01 22.27 21.67
N LYS A 360 15.74 22.71 21.74
CA LYS A 360 15.21 23.43 22.91
C LYS A 360 15.35 22.60 24.17
N PHE A 361 14.98 21.32 24.09
CA PHE A 361 15.16 20.36 25.18
C PHE A 361 16.63 20.19 25.56
N CYS A 362 17.53 20.02 24.58
CA CYS A 362 18.97 19.91 24.85
C CYS A 362 19.52 21.13 25.60
N LEU A 363 19.15 22.33 25.15
CA LEU A 363 19.61 23.59 25.74
C LEU A 363 19.06 23.80 27.15
N GLU A 364 17.75 23.59 27.35
CA GLU A 364 17.07 23.95 28.59
C GLU A 364 17.19 22.89 29.68
N ALA A 365 17.16 21.60 29.31
CA ALA A 365 17.28 20.49 30.25
C ALA A 365 18.74 20.03 30.42
N GLY A 366 19.69 20.59 29.69
CA GLY A 366 21.08 20.16 29.68
C GLY A 366 21.26 18.75 29.09
N TYR A 367 20.41 18.36 28.15
CA TYR A 367 20.45 17.05 27.51
C TYR A 367 21.46 17.02 26.34
N PRO A 368 22.18 15.90 26.09
CA PRO A 368 23.11 15.81 24.97
C PRO A 368 22.45 16.05 23.61
N PHE A 369 23.13 16.80 22.75
CA PHE A 369 22.70 16.99 21.37
C PHE A 369 22.92 15.70 20.56
N PRO A 370 21.91 15.17 19.87
CA PRO A 370 22.09 14.05 18.97
C PRO A 370 22.87 14.48 17.72
N ASP A 371 23.64 13.55 17.15
CA ASP A 371 24.32 13.72 15.87
C ASP A 371 23.31 13.82 14.71
N ASP A 372 23.51 14.75 13.79
CA ASP A 372 22.64 14.97 12.62
C ASP A 372 23.11 14.23 11.35
N SER A 373 24.11 13.37 11.49
CA SER A 373 24.78 12.65 10.41
C SER A 373 25.31 13.57 9.30
N SER A 374 25.60 14.83 9.65
CA SER A 374 26.01 15.88 8.71
C SER A 374 24.99 16.18 7.60
N TRP A 375 23.72 15.81 7.78
CA TRP A 375 22.65 16.05 6.80
C TRP A 375 21.96 17.40 6.98
N GLY A 376 22.37 18.13 8.03
CA GLY A 376 21.76 19.36 8.46
C GLY A 376 20.66 19.13 9.47
N LYS A 377 20.44 20.15 10.29
CA LYS A 377 19.43 20.19 11.35
C LYS A 377 18.18 20.94 10.87
N LYS A 378 17.52 21.63 11.80
CA LYS A 378 16.30 22.43 11.63
C LYS A 378 15.02 21.61 11.61
N ASP A 379 14.28 21.69 10.52
CA ASP A 379 12.99 21.06 10.29
C ASP A 379 13.10 19.59 9.83
N ARG A 380 14.29 19.00 9.87
CA ARG A 380 14.46 17.56 9.71
C ARG A 380 14.05 16.83 10.98
N PRO A 381 13.52 15.59 10.88
CA PRO A 381 13.24 14.79 12.06
C PRO A 381 14.51 14.58 12.87
N VAL A 382 14.40 14.66 14.19
CA VAL A 382 15.50 14.28 15.08
C VAL A 382 15.78 12.79 14.90
N ILE A 383 17.06 12.45 14.77
CA ILE A 383 17.56 11.08 14.56
C ILE A 383 18.68 10.78 15.56
N ASN A 384 19.16 9.54 15.59
CA ASN A 384 20.17 9.10 16.56
C ASN A 384 19.71 9.28 18.02
N VAL A 385 18.41 9.08 18.25
CA VAL A 385 17.77 9.10 19.57
C VAL A 385 17.22 7.70 19.87
N ASN A 386 17.38 7.26 21.11
CA ASN A 386 16.82 5.99 21.56
C ASN A 386 15.46 6.20 22.24
N TRP A 387 14.83 5.11 22.66
CA TRP A 387 13.49 5.18 23.25
C TRP A 387 13.46 6.01 24.54
N GLN A 388 14.51 5.92 25.39
CA GLN A 388 14.59 6.72 26.61
C GLN A 388 14.79 8.21 26.33
N ASP A 389 15.57 8.56 25.31
CA ASP A 389 15.76 9.95 24.86
C ASP A 389 14.42 10.57 24.43
N ALA A 390 13.58 9.80 23.73
CA ALA A 390 12.25 10.23 23.32
C ALA A 390 11.30 10.42 24.52
N GLN A 391 11.33 9.51 25.50
CA GLN A 391 10.57 9.66 26.74
C GLN A 391 11.04 10.84 27.60
N ALA A 392 12.35 11.09 27.66
CA ALA A 392 12.90 12.23 28.37
C ALA A 392 12.42 13.56 27.76
N TYR A 393 12.41 13.64 26.42
CA TYR A 393 11.84 14.78 25.70
C TYR A 393 10.34 14.94 25.96
N ALA A 394 9.56 13.85 25.92
CA ALA A 394 8.11 13.88 26.21
C ALA A 394 7.82 14.39 27.64
N LYS A 395 8.62 13.95 28.62
CA LYS A 395 8.54 14.42 30.00
C LYS A 395 8.88 15.90 30.12
N TRP A 396 9.97 16.35 29.51
CA TRP A 396 10.33 17.77 29.51
C TRP A 396 9.24 18.62 28.86
N LEU A 397 8.69 18.20 27.72
CA LEU A 397 7.61 18.94 27.05
C LEU A 397 6.34 19.00 27.91
N THR A 398 6.06 17.93 28.67
CA THR A 398 4.99 17.92 29.67
C THR A 398 5.21 18.97 30.76
N GLU A 399 6.43 19.07 31.28
CA GLU A 399 6.81 20.05 32.30
C GLU A 399 6.73 21.48 31.76
N GLN A 400 7.12 21.70 30.50
CA GLN A 400 7.08 23.02 29.85
C GLN A 400 5.67 23.51 29.56
N THR A 401 4.74 22.61 29.23
CA THR A 401 3.39 22.98 28.76
C THR A 401 2.32 22.82 29.84
N GLY A 402 2.59 22.01 30.89
CA GLY A 402 1.60 21.60 31.87
C GLY A 402 0.56 20.62 31.33
N VAL A 403 0.72 20.14 30.09
CA VAL A 403 -0.15 19.16 29.44
C VAL A 403 0.63 17.86 29.26
N THR A 404 -0.02 16.71 29.45
CA THR A 404 0.68 15.43 29.36
C THR A 404 1.05 15.10 27.91
N TYR A 405 2.34 14.93 27.65
CA TYR A 405 2.91 14.41 26.43
C TYR A 405 3.56 13.05 26.66
N ARG A 406 3.38 12.13 25.70
CA ARG A 406 3.95 10.78 25.73
C ARG A 406 4.22 10.27 24.32
N LEU A 407 4.96 9.16 24.21
CA LEU A 407 5.00 8.42 22.95
C LEU A 407 3.59 7.92 22.57
N PRO A 408 3.28 7.84 21.26
CA PRO A 408 2.06 7.22 20.79
C PRO A 408 1.98 5.76 21.23
N PHE A 409 0.77 5.27 21.47
CA PHE A 409 0.56 3.82 21.46
C PHE A 409 0.62 3.31 20.03
N GLU A 410 1.00 2.06 19.84
CA GLU A 410 1.10 1.43 18.54
C GLU A 410 -0.26 1.47 17.80
N THR A 411 -1.34 1.37 18.57
CA THR A 411 -2.74 1.49 18.14
C THR A 411 -3.10 2.92 17.68
N GLU A 412 -2.58 3.95 18.33
CA GLU A 412 -2.82 5.35 17.96
C GLU A 412 -2.03 5.74 16.72
N TRP A 413 -0.78 5.30 16.65
CA TRP A 413 0.13 5.60 15.54
C TRP A 413 -0.43 5.05 14.21
N GLU A 414 -0.83 3.79 14.17
CA GLU A 414 -1.33 3.18 12.93
C GLU A 414 -2.70 3.74 12.51
N TRP A 415 -3.53 4.13 13.48
CA TRP A 415 -4.75 4.86 13.20
C TRP A 415 -4.47 6.23 12.57
N ALA A 416 -3.52 6.97 13.14
CA ALA A 416 -3.06 8.25 12.58
C ALA A 416 -2.50 8.08 11.17
N ALA A 417 -1.83 6.96 10.88
CA ALA A 417 -1.24 6.64 9.57
C ALA A 417 -2.30 6.39 8.48
N GLY A 418 -3.54 6.03 8.87
CA GLY A 418 -4.68 5.86 7.98
C GLY A 418 -5.17 4.42 7.80
N ALA A 419 -4.77 3.48 8.68
CA ALA A 419 -5.02 2.05 8.49
C ALA A 419 -6.50 1.63 8.37
N GLY A 420 -7.46 2.32 9.00
CA GLY A 420 -8.88 1.98 8.79
C GLY A 420 -9.47 2.42 7.44
N SER A 421 -8.66 2.99 6.55
CA SER A 421 -9.03 3.18 5.15
C SER A 421 -8.72 1.97 4.26
N GLY A 422 -8.11 0.92 4.81
CA GLY A 422 -7.74 -0.30 4.07
C GLY A 422 -6.66 -0.06 3.02
N THR A 423 -5.83 0.96 3.22
CA THR A 423 -4.75 1.33 2.32
C THR A 423 -3.40 0.75 2.79
N ILE A 424 -2.52 0.41 1.84
CA ILE A 424 -1.15 -0.04 2.15
C ILE A 424 -0.28 1.13 2.59
N TYR A 425 -0.39 2.28 1.92
CA TYR A 425 0.34 3.52 2.21
C TYR A 425 -0.62 4.59 2.72
N ALA A 426 -0.08 5.66 3.31
CA ALA A 426 -0.87 6.75 3.89
C ALA A 426 -1.78 7.46 2.86
N TRP A 427 -1.45 7.35 1.57
CA TRP A 427 -2.20 7.95 0.46
C TRP A 427 -3.04 6.94 -0.36
N GLY A 428 -2.83 5.63 -0.22
CA GLY A 428 -3.47 4.64 -1.10
C GLY A 428 -2.78 3.29 -1.16
N ASN A 429 -3.14 2.47 -2.15
CA ASN A 429 -2.67 1.09 -2.29
C ASN A 429 -1.53 0.90 -3.29
N SER A 430 -1.16 1.95 -4.02
CA SER A 430 -0.09 1.92 -5.01
C SER A 430 1.06 2.81 -4.55
N LEU A 431 2.29 2.34 -4.71
CA LEU A 431 3.47 3.17 -4.52
C LEU A 431 3.43 4.27 -5.57
N MET A 432 3.51 5.52 -5.12
CA MET A 432 3.54 6.69 -5.99
C MET A 432 4.88 7.43 -5.81
N PRO A 433 5.56 7.83 -6.91
CA PRO A 433 6.77 8.62 -6.81
C PRO A 433 6.52 9.93 -6.06
N ASP A 434 7.53 10.38 -5.31
CA ASP A 434 7.57 11.63 -4.57
C ASP A 434 6.39 11.83 -3.60
N MET A 435 5.91 10.74 -2.99
CA MET A 435 4.88 10.75 -1.93
C MET A 435 5.43 10.40 -0.53
N ALA A 436 6.67 9.89 -0.47
CA ALA A 436 7.38 9.57 0.76
C ALA A 436 8.88 9.67 0.55
N ASN A 437 9.64 9.88 1.62
CA ASN A 437 11.07 9.68 1.60
C ASN A 437 11.40 8.22 1.91
N CYS A 438 11.68 7.43 0.88
CA CYS A 438 12.10 6.03 1.00
C CYS A 438 13.02 5.62 -0.16
N LYS A 439 13.67 4.47 -0.04
CA LYS A 439 14.51 3.92 -1.12
C LYS A 439 13.64 3.53 -2.31
N GLY A 440 13.84 4.17 -3.46
CA GLY A 440 13.02 3.96 -4.65
C GLY A 440 11.71 4.75 -4.68
N CYS A 441 11.46 5.65 -3.71
CA CYS A 441 10.24 6.46 -3.68
C CYS A 441 10.31 7.74 -4.53
N GLY A 442 11.42 8.06 -5.19
CA GLY A 442 11.54 9.29 -6.00
C GLY A 442 12.81 10.08 -5.69
N ALA A 443 12.91 11.30 -6.24
CA ALA A 443 14.16 12.06 -6.28
C ALA A 443 14.68 12.44 -4.89
N LEU A 444 13.78 12.69 -3.93
CA LEU A 444 14.15 12.95 -2.54
C LEU A 444 14.62 11.68 -1.83
N GLY A 445 13.99 10.53 -2.10
CA GLY A 445 14.36 9.22 -1.56
C GLY A 445 15.75 8.75 -1.98
N GLU A 446 16.14 9.05 -3.22
CA GLU A 446 17.46 8.67 -3.75
C GLU A 446 18.63 9.45 -3.14
N LYS A 447 18.36 10.50 -2.35
CA LYS A 447 19.42 11.22 -1.60
C LYS A 447 19.98 10.43 -0.43
N GLN A 448 19.34 9.33 -0.03
CA GLN A 448 19.81 8.45 1.06
C GLN A 448 20.06 9.19 2.39
N GLN A 449 19.14 10.09 2.73
CA GLN A 449 19.13 10.87 3.97
C GLN A 449 17.69 11.23 4.31
N THR A 450 17.44 11.74 5.52
CA THR A 450 16.11 12.29 5.87
C THR A 450 15.72 13.45 4.94
N SER A 451 14.46 13.83 4.95
CA SER A 451 13.96 15.06 4.32
C SER A 451 13.44 15.98 5.42
N PRO A 452 13.42 17.30 5.20
CA PRO A 452 12.62 18.20 6.03
C PRO A 452 11.19 17.66 6.19
N VAL A 453 10.63 17.74 7.39
CA VAL A 453 9.23 17.34 7.61
C VAL A 453 8.31 18.16 6.72
N ARG A 454 7.19 17.57 6.31
CA ARG A 454 6.23 18.16 5.34
C ARG A 454 6.82 18.40 3.95
N SER A 455 7.81 17.61 3.56
CA SER A 455 8.26 17.57 2.16
C SER A 455 7.22 16.90 1.25
N PHE A 456 6.37 16.05 1.81
CA PHE A 456 5.32 15.30 1.12
C PHE A 456 3.93 15.70 1.60
N GLN A 457 2.90 15.33 0.83
CA GLN A 457 1.52 15.65 1.18
C GLN A 457 1.10 14.95 2.47
N PRO A 458 0.24 15.57 3.30
CA PRO A 458 -0.31 14.88 4.45
C PRO A 458 -1.26 13.77 3.98
N ASN A 459 -1.49 12.81 4.87
CA ASN A 459 -2.53 11.81 4.66
C ASN A 459 -3.93 12.41 4.89
N LYS A 460 -4.98 11.59 4.70
CA LYS A 460 -6.38 12.03 4.84
C LYS A 460 -6.75 12.56 6.24
N THR A 461 -5.98 12.19 7.27
CA THR A 461 -6.16 12.66 8.66
C THR A 461 -5.32 13.91 8.96
N GLY A 462 -4.53 14.40 8.00
CA GLY A 462 -3.73 15.62 8.11
C GLY A 462 -2.32 15.42 8.66
N PHE A 463 -1.93 14.18 9.01
CA PHE A 463 -0.59 13.86 9.49
C PHE A 463 0.39 13.71 8.33
N PHE A 464 1.60 14.19 8.55
CA PHE A 464 2.68 14.13 7.58
C PHE A 464 3.64 13.00 7.90
N ASP A 465 4.32 12.54 6.85
CA ASP A 465 5.47 11.65 6.94
C ASP A 465 5.17 10.34 7.71
N MET A 466 3.90 9.89 7.73
CA MET A 466 3.46 8.64 8.37
C MET A 466 3.99 7.37 7.66
N THR A 467 4.62 7.51 6.50
CA THR A 467 5.22 6.42 5.73
C THR A 467 6.54 6.91 5.14
N GLY A 468 7.66 6.38 5.63
CA GLY A 468 9.02 6.79 5.24
C GLY A 468 9.62 7.84 6.15
N ASN A 469 10.65 8.53 5.65
CA ASN A 469 11.50 9.51 6.35
C ASN A 469 12.30 8.90 7.51
N VAL A 470 11.68 8.61 8.66
CA VAL A 470 12.29 7.91 9.78
C VAL A 470 11.32 6.92 10.41
N TRP A 471 11.83 5.79 10.88
CA TRP A 471 11.09 4.93 11.77
C TRP A 471 10.82 5.66 13.08
N GLU A 472 9.68 5.39 13.71
CA GLU A 472 9.27 6.15 14.88
C GLU A 472 9.02 5.28 16.11
N TRP A 473 9.65 5.65 17.23
CA TRP A 473 9.39 5.02 18.52
C TRP A 473 7.93 5.17 18.95
N VAL A 474 7.34 4.06 19.42
CA VAL A 474 6.06 4.04 20.13
C VAL A 474 6.25 3.50 21.56
N GLU A 475 5.25 3.69 22.40
CA GLU A 475 5.28 3.28 23.82
C GLU A 475 5.33 1.74 23.99
N ASP A 476 4.81 1.01 23.01
CA ASP A 476 4.57 -0.43 23.07
C ASP A 476 5.87 -1.26 23.07
N CYS A 477 5.89 -2.24 23.97
CA CYS A 477 6.92 -3.28 23.97
C CYS A 477 6.77 -4.15 22.72
N TRP A 478 7.91 -4.55 22.15
CA TRP A 478 7.89 -5.40 20.97
C TRP A 478 7.36 -6.79 21.31
N VAL A 479 6.37 -7.22 20.52
CA VAL A 479 5.93 -8.61 20.46
C VAL A 479 5.88 -9.00 19.00
N GLU A 480 6.33 -10.23 18.73
CA GLU A 480 6.58 -10.75 17.39
C GLU A 480 5.39 -10.61 16.43
N ASN A 481 4.16 -10.64 16.95
CA ASN A 481 2.95 -10.43 16.18
C ASN A 481 1.79 -9.91 17.08
N TYR A 482 0.63 -9.62 16.50
CA TYR A 482 -0.55 -9.10 17.19
C TYR A 482 -1.43 -10.16 17.87
N ALA A 483 -1.00 -11.42 17.98
CA ALA A 483 -1.77 -12.40 18.75
C ALA A 483 -1.84 -11.94 20.21
N GLY A 484 -3.04 -11.65 20.71
CA GLY A 484 -3.27 -11.09 22.05
C GLY A 484 -2.79 -9.64 22.20
N ALA A 485 -2.77 -8.86 21.11
CA ALA A 485 -2.61 -7.40 21.20
C ALA A 485 -3.86 -6.74 21.78
N PRO A 486 -3.74 -5.55 22.39
CA PRO A 486 -4.90 -4.81 22.88
C PRO A 486 -5.87 -4.43 21.74
N GLU A 487 -7.18 -4.53 22.01
CA GLU A 487 -8.25 -4.13 21.09
C GLU A 487 -8.76 -2.70 21.39
N ASP A 488 -8.09 -1.98 22.28
CA ASP A 488 -8.42 -0.63 22.72
C ASP A 488 -7.21 0.32 22.64
N GLN A 489 -7.44 1.57 23.00
CA GLN A 489 -6.40 2.61 23.06
C GLN A 489 -5.51 2.44 24.29
N SER A 490 -4.80 1.32 24.36
CA SER A 490 -3.81 1.00 25.38
C SER A 490 -2.53 0.43 24.77
N PRO A 491 -1.36 0.64 25.41
CA PRO A 491 -0.10 0.10 24.94
C PRO A 491 0.07 -1.34 25.39
N ARG A 492 0.79 -2.12 24.59
CA ARG A 492 1.28 -3.44 24.97
C ARG A 492 2.49 -3.31 25.89
N LYS A 493 2.28 -3.51 27.19
CA LYS A 493 3.34 -3.45 28.22
C LYS A 493 3.53 -4.80 28.90
N PHE A 494 4.76 -5.08 29.31
CA PHE A 494 5.10 -6.20 30.20
C PHE A 494 5.34 -5.69 31.62
N THR A 495 5.21 -6.58 32.61
CA THR A 495 5.61 -6.28 34.00
C THR A 495 7.13 -6.08 34.05
N GLY A 496 7.59 -4.83 34.25
CA GLY A 496 9.00 -4.47 34.28
C GLY A 496 9.46 -3.68 33.04
N LYS A 497 10.77 -3.70 32.76
CA LYS A 497 11.34 -3.02 31.58
C LYS A 497 11.31 -3.95 30.36
N CYS A 498 10.95 -3.41 29.21
CA CYS A 498 11.01 -4.15 27.95
C CYS A 498 12.42 -4.05 27.36
N GLY A 499 12.95 -5.18 26.88
CA GLY A 499 14.25 -5.19 26.19
C GLY A 499 14.16 -4.54 24.81
N ASN A 500 13.06 -4.81 24.10
CA ASN A 500 12.75 -4.25 22.79
C ASN A 500 11.44 -3.46 22.83
N TYR A 501 11.43 -2.35 22.09
CA TYR A 501 10.25 -1.53 21.84
C TYR A 501 9.92 -1.53 20.35
N THR A 502 8.66 -1.24 20.03
CA THR A 502 8.19 -1.20 18.66
C THR A 502 8.53 0.15 18.02
N ILE A 503 8.92 0.12 16.74
CA ILE A 503 9.00 1.28 15.86
C ILE A 503 8.07 1.10 14.66
N ARG A 504 7.60 2.21 14.09
CA ARG A 504 6.59 2.25 13.02
C ARG A 504 6.99 3.11 11.82
N GLY A 505 6.38 2.84 10.67
CA GLY A 505 6.32 3.76 9.52
C GLY A 505 7.38 3.63 8.42
N GLY A 506 8.48 2.92 8.65
CA GLY A 506 9.57 2.87 7.67
C GLY A 506 10.44 4.14 7.71
N ALA A 507 11.52 4.17 6.92
CA ALA A 507 12.45 5.30 6.87
C ALA A 507 12.98 5.57 5.46
N TRP A 508 13.81 6.61 5.32
CA TRP A 508 14.48 7.00 4.07
C TRP A 508 15.23 5.85 3.38
N ASN A 509 15.77 4.89 4.15
CA ASN A 509 16.50 3.72 3.63
C ASN A 509 15.61 2.49 3.38
N SER A 510 14.33 2.56 3.75
CA SER A 510 13.39 1.45 3.68
C SER A 510 12.87 1.27 2.27
N LYS A 511 12.66 0.01 1.86
CA LYS A 511 12.05 -0.31 0.56
C LYS A 511 10.52 -0.23 0.66
N GLU A 512 9.86 -0.22 -0.48
CA GLU A 512 8.39 -0.19 -0.63
C GLU A 512 7.61 -0.99 0.44
N LYS A 513 7.93 -2.28 0.63
CA LYS A 513 7.19 -3.14 1.57
C LYS A 513 7.32 -2.75 3.04
N GLN A 514 8.32 -1.95 3.40
CA GLN A 514 8.65 -1.55 4.78
C GLN A 514 8.11 -0.18 5.16
N ILE A 515 7.50 0.56 4.22
CA ILE A 515 6.88 1.86 4.47
C ILE A 515 5.34 1.77 4.49
N SER A 516 4.76 0.56 4.63
CA SER A 516 3.31 0.44 4.75
C SER A 516 2.81 0.99 6.09
N VAL A 517 1.55 1.44 6.14
CA VAL A 517 0.92 1.97 7.36
C VAL A 517 0.86 0.93 8.49
N THR A 518 0.91 -0.36 8.14
CA THR A 518 0.94 -1.48 9.07
C THR A 518 2.36 -1.91 9.45
N SER A 519 3.40 -1.32 8.85
CA SER A 519 4.77 -1.80 9.03
C SER A 519 5.26 -1.54 10.45
N ARG A 520 5.94 -2.53 11.01
CA ARG A 520 6.38 -2.53 12.40
C ARG A 520 7.68 -3.31 12.54
N LEU A 521 8.54 -2.87 13.44
CA LEU A 521 9.80 -3.53 13.75
C LEU A 521 10.11 -3.43 15.25
N GLY A 522 10.72 -4.48 15.82
CA GLY A 522 11.22 -4.48 17.18
C GLY A 522 12.68 -4.07 17.24
N VAL A 523 13.01 -3.13 18.11
CA VAL A 523 14.38 -2.61 18.26
C VAL A 523 14.76 -2.51 19.74
N TRP A 524 16.02 -2.78 20.06
CA TRP A 524 16.56 -2.67 21.41
C TRP A 524 16.43 -1.25 21.94
N VAL A 525 16.03 -1.14 23.20
CA VAL A 525 15.67 0.14 23.84
C VAL A 525 16.77 1.20 23.75
N ASP A 526 18.04 0.80 23.76
CA ASP A 526 19.22 1.66 23.74
C ASP A 526 19.71 2.01 22.32
N THR A 527 19.09 1.45 21.28
CA THR A 527 19.48 1.68 19.87
C THR A 527 19.30 3.14 19.49
N LYS A 528 20.37 3.73 18.93
CA LYS A 528 20.36 5.03 18.27
C LYS A 528 20.76 4.83 16.82
N SER A 529 19.90 5.23 15.88
CA SER A 529 20.19 5.11 14.45
C SER A 529 19.75 6.36 13.69
N ASN A 530 20.44 6.65 12.59
CA ASN A 530 20.17 7.79 11.72
C ASN A 530 18.87 7.66 10.88
N TYR A 531 18.12 6.57 11.10
CA TYR A 531 16.84 6.29 10.46
C TYR A 531 15.72 6.11 11.50
N ILE A 532 15.96 6.39 12.79
CA ILE A 532 14.97 6.28 13.87
C ILE A 532 14.82 7.65 14.55
N GLY A 533 13.58 8.14 14.59
CA GLY A 533 13.12 9.32 15.32
C GLY A 533 11.87 8.98 16.13
N PHE A 534 11.00 9.96 16.35
CA PHE A 534 9.73 9.77 17.05
C PHE A 534 8.76 10.94 16.83
N ARG A 535 7.50 10.71 17.18
CA ARG A 535 6.45 11.72 17.32
C ARG A 535 5.81 11.61 18.71
N LEU A 536 4.94 12.54 19.11
CA LEU A 536 4.31 12.52 20.43
C LEU A 536 2.78 12.59 20.37
N VAL A 537 2.14 12.07 21.41
CA VAL A 537 0.72 12.26 21.71
C VAL A 537 0.57 13.23 22.88
N ARG A 538 -0.31 14.21 22.72
CA ARG A 538 -0.80 15.14 23.75
C ARG A 538 -2.12 14.60 24.29
N ASP A 539 -2.16 14.34 25.60
CA ASP A 539 -3.35 13.90 26.33
C ASP A 539 -3.87 15.07 27.20
N PRO A 540 -4.88 15.83 26.73
CA PRO A 540 -5.39 17.01 27.43
C PRO A 540 -6.17 16.63 28.71
N ASN A 541 -6.64 15.39 28.83
CA ASN A 541 -7.50 14.96 29.93
C ASN A 541 -6.72 14.38 31.11
N ASN A 542 -5.42 14.12 30.96
CA ASN A 542 -4.54 13.64 32.01
C ASN A 542 -3.67 14.75 32.63
N SER A 543 -4.25 15.93 32.87
CA SER A 543 -3.57 17.10 33.43
C SER A 543 -3.38 17.05 34.96
N SER A 544 -3.57 15.88 35.60
CA SER A 544 -3.59 15.75 37.07
C SER A 544 -2.65 14.71 37.69
N GLN A 545 -1.81 13.99 36.92
CA GLN A 545 -0.88 12.98 37.48
C GLN A 545 0.62 13.32 37.35
N ALA A 546 0.99 14.43 36.73
CA ALA A 546 2.38 14.78 36.42
C ALA A 546 3.28 15.17 37.61
N LYS A 547 2.92 14.83 38.86
CA LYS A 547 3.71 15.18 40.06
C LYS A 547 4.36 14.02 40.82
N THR A 548 4.20 12.75 40.44
CA THR A 548 4.66 11.65 41.33
C THR A 548 5.62 10.61 40.76
N ASP A 549 5.93 10.58 39.46
CA ASP A 549 6.79 9.51 38.95
C ASP A 549 8.23 10.00 38.75
N ALA A 550 9.02 9.84 39.81
CA ALA A 550 10.47 10.00 39.80
C ALA A 550 11.12 8.98 38.85
N PRO A 551 12.19 9.36 38.12
CA PRO A 551 12.78 8.49 37.10
C PRO A 551 13.38 7.21 37.70
N PRO A 552 13.33 6.06 37.00
CA PRO A 552 14.05 4.86 37.40
C PRO A 552 15.54 5.13 37.28
N GLN A 553 16.22 5.21 38.42
CA GLN A 553 17.67 5.30 38.49
C GLN A 553 18.31 4.13 37.72
N ARG A 554 19.32 4.43 36.89
CA ARG A 554 20.20 3.41 36.30
C ARG A 554 21.00 2.78 37.45
N GLU A 555 20.67 1.55 37.82
CA GLU A 555 21.63 0.70 38.55
C GLU A 555 22.81 0.43 37.61
N GLY A 556 23.91 1.12 37.85
CA GLY A 556 25.13 1.02 37.05
C GLY A 556 26.13 2.16 37.24
N ASP A 557 25.73 3.32 37.80
CA ASP A 557 26.58 4.52 37.81
C ASP A 557 27.13 4.93 39.20
N THR A 558 26.84 4.17 40.26
CA THR A 558 27.29 4.53 41.62
C THR A 558 28.79 4.36 41.84
N THR A 559 29.52 3.67 40.96
CA THR A 559 30.97 3.48 41.06
C THR A 559 31.77 4.53 40.27
N LEU A 560 31.24 5.05 39.17
CA LEU A 560 31.90 6.11 38.39
C LEU A 560 31.63 7.51 38.97
N GLN A 561 30.42 7.75 39.49
CA GLN A 561 30.10 9.01 40.16
C GLN A 561 30.91 9.17 41.47
N ALA A 562 31.06 8.08 42.25
CA ALA A 562 31.89 8.08 43.45
C ALA A 562 33.39 8.28 43.13
N ALA A 563 33.88 7.71 42.03
CA ALA A 563 35.26 7.92 41.59
C ALA A 563 35.48 9.35 41.06
N ALA A 564 34.51 9.93 40.36
CA ALA A 564 34.56 11.30 39.85
C ALA A 564 34.51 12.34 40.98
N ASP A 565 33.67 12.12 41.99
CA ASP A 565 33.58 13.00 43.16
C ASP A 565 34.83 12.89 44.05
N GLN A 566 35.41 11.69 44.17
CA GLN A 566 36.68 11.50 44.89
C GLN A 566 37.90 12.11 44.17
N VAL A 567 37.91 12.13 42.84
CA VAL A 567 38.95 12.84 42.06
C VAL A 567 38.75 14.35 42.17
N ARG A 568 37.51 14.84 42.17
CA ARG A 568 37.17 16.26 42.32
C ARG A 568 37.53 16.80 43.72
N ASP A 569 37.32 16.01 44.77
CA ASP A 569 37.71 16.35 46.14
C ASP A 569 39.23 16.31 46.38
N ASN A 570 39.95 15.42 45.67
CA ASN A 570 41.43 15.39 45.76
C ASN A 570 42.09 16.56 45.00
N LEU A 571 41.47 17.05 43.92
CA LEU A 571 41.92 18.22 43.17
C LEU A 571 41.63 19.55 43.90
N SER A 572 40.49 19.66 44.59
CA SER A 572 40.16 20.84 45.41
C SER A 572 41.02 20.96 46.68
N ALA A 573 41.58 19.84 47.16
CA ALA A 573 42.49 19.77 48.30
C ALA A 573 43.99 19.90 47.93
N GLY A 574 44.34 20.13 46.66
CA GLY A 574 45.72 20.38 46.22
C GLY A 574 46.68 19.18 46.32
N LYS A 575 46.17 17.94 46.31
CA LYS A 575 47.01 16.73 46.34
C LYS A 575 47.39 16.25 44.94
N THR A 576 48.68 16.01 44.73
CA THR A 576 49.22 15.45 43.48
C THR A 576 48.84 13.98 43.33
N ILE A 577 48.19 13.61 42.22
CA ILE A 577 47.83 12.22 41.90
C ILE A 577 48.90 11.65 40.96
N THR A 578 49.68 10.68 41.42
CA THR A 578 50.57 9.85 40.56
C THR A 578 49.80 8.63 40.05
N LEU A 579 49.66 8.53 38.73
CA LEU A 579 49.09 7.35 38.07
C LEU A 579 50.19 6.31 37.82
N SER A 580 50.11 5.15 38.47
CA SER A 580 50.89 3.97 38.11
C SER A 580 50.05 3.05 37.20
N SER A 581 50.49 2.85 35.97
CA SER A 581 49.93 1.86 35.05
C SER A 581 50.51 0.48 35.35
N THR A 582 49.65 -0.50 35.61
CA THR A 582 50.00 -1.91 35.44
C THR A 582 48.96 -2.55 34.53
N SER A 583 49.39 -2.81 33.30
CA SER A 583 48.82 -3.82 32.42
C SER A 583 49.17 -5.20 32.97
N GLU A 584 48.21 -6.10 33.14
CA GLU A 584 48.49 -7.53 33.03
C GLU A 584 47.25 -8.32 32.63
N ASN A 585 47.56 -9.39 31.91
CA ASN A 585 46.78 -10.19 30.98
C ASN A 585 46.22 -11.46 31.66
N GLU A 586 45.39 -12.21 30.90
CA GLU A 586 44.98 -13.62 31.05
C GLU A 586 43.86 -13.93 32.07
N LYS A 587 42.72 -14.56 31.70
CA LYS A 587 42.37 -15.50 30.63
C LYS A 587 41.02 -15.23 29.99
#